data_AF-A0A172XW88-F1
#
_entry.id   AF-A0A172XW88-F1
#
_cell.length_a   1.000
_cell.length_b   1.000
_cell.length_c   1.000
_cell.angle_alpha   90.00
_cell.angle_beta   90.00
_cell.angle_gamma   90.00
#
_symmetry.space_group_name_H-M   'P 1'
#
loop_
_entity.id
_entity.type
_entity.pdbx_description
1 polymer ?
#
loop_
_entity_poly.entity_id
_entity_poly.type
_entity_poly.pdbx_seq_one_letter_code
_entity_poly.pdbx_strand_id
1 'polypeptide(L)'
;MGFATAGIALINALKEPLFKKAKEYGDEYIFLYQNGLVEYIDNYLEKFSKIKTFIHRDIRIPFYDVFYPVSIVTSAKKPVKDIIELIEEKRFVTISGNAGSGKSMLTKHIFMSCVESSKSVPILIELRQLNTSDSNIEELVTKIITNNNISPSDKITEKILSEGNFIFIIDGYDEIFSQHKEKITRDIEQFVDRYSNNKFLITSRPGAGVESLQRFDNYSIGALKSTDIKKFVKLQLDKYDRQLGKKILEEIENPVNNDFRHYLSSPLLLSMFIFTFKNYPELPKKRSKFYWNVFDTLCTRHDSFSKSGGWQHERQSGLKNEELEKILCWFSYISLFTGSYTFDLDYLKNNIQRIIDTKINGTSDLEKVIYDLSVSLSMLIKDGTSYTFPHKSLQEYFAASLIKSLDYSQKKDVYTKKLDALVENSYGGNSNFYNLCFELDNINFLNLLIFENPNFNFNRDLNTGLEKTLEIFKILEYELLFTGTYVKEYSFKLEGMSGSNSPVIDFLINNVHPDISFSKVDTILKESTEMLSLLKEKSTTKEFIGEDITMCKILQSDLANPIVVKFFEKSLIISACSSYYDYFKEQLSFYEKYIISEQEGTEDLLDI
;
A
#
# COMPACT_ATOMS: atom_id res chain seq x y z
N MET A 1 -18.88 31.87 -11.25
CA MET A 1 -18.28 33.11 -11.83
C MET A 1 -17.20 32.69 -12.80
N GLY A 2 -17.09 33.33 -13.96
CA GLY A 2 -16.02 33.01 -14.92
C GLY A 2 -14.64 33.40 -14.36
N PHE A 3 -13.60 32.62 -14.68
CA PHE A 3 -12.24 32.83 -14.16
C PHE A 3 -11.71 34.25 -14.39
N ALA A 4 -12.13 34.93 -15.45
CA ALA A 4 -11.79 36.33 -15.76
C ALA A 4 -12.20 37.38 -14.70
N THR A 5 -12.91 36.97 -13.64
CA THR A 5 -13.30 37.86 -12.52
C THR A 5 -12.60 37.52 -11.21
N ALA A 6 -11.86 36.41 -11.14
CA ALA A 6 -11.26 35.94 -9.89
C ALA A 6 -10.04 36.76 -9.47
N GLY A 7 -9.12 37.08 -10.40
CA GLY A 7 -8.00 37.99 -10.13
C GLY A 7 -8.48 39.39 -9.70
N ILE A 8 -9.52 39.91 -10.35
CA ILE A 8 -10.15 41.20 -10.01
C ILE A 8 -10.79 41.15 -8.61
N ALA A 9 -11.47 40.05 -8.26
CA ALA A 9 -12.08 39.87 -6.94
C ALA A 9 -11.01 39.82 -5.83
N LEU A 10 -9.93 39.06 -6.05
CA LEU A 10 -8.78 38.97 -5.13
C LEU A 10 -8.18 40.34 -4.84
N ILE A 11 -7.92 41.13 -5.89
CA ILE A 11 -7.36 42.47 -5.74
C ILE A 11 -8.31 43.40 -5.02
N ASN A 12 -9.61 43.35 -5.31
CA ASN A 12 -10.59 44.20 -4.65
C ASN A 12 -10.69 43.91 -3.14
N ALA A 13 -10.58 42.63 -2.75
CA ALA A 13 -10.60 42.23 -1.34
C ALA A 13 -9.31 42.61 -0.60
N LEU A 14 -8.16 42.45 -1.25
CA LEU A 14 -6.85 42.75 -0.65
C LEU A 14 -6.38 44.19 -0.91
N LYS A 15 -7.24 45.05 -1.49
CA LYS A 15 -6.90 46.41 -1.91
C LYS A 15 -6.35 47.25 -0.76
N GLU A 16 -7.06 47.34 0.35
CA GLU A 16 -6.59 48.13 1.50
C GLU A 16 -5.27 47.63 2.10
N PRO A 17 -5.10 46.33 2.44
CA PRO A 17 -3.84 45.84 3.01
C PRO A 17 -2.65 45.89 2.03
N LEU A 18 -2.86 45.64 0.73
CA LEU A 18 -1.81 45.66 -0.29
C LEU A 18 -1.39 47.08 -0.71
N PHE A 19 -2.33 48.04 -0.73
CA PHE A 19 -2.06 49.38 -1.27
C PHE A 19 -1.80 50.46 -0.21
N LYS A 20 -1.82 50.12 1.10
CA LYS A 20 -1.60 51.08 2.19
C LYS A 20 -0.26 51.80 2.09
N LYS A 21 0.80 51.09 1.66
CA LYS A 21 2.12 51.66 1.38
C LYS A 21 2.42 51.87 -0.10
N ALA A 22 1.77 51.14 -1.02
CA ALA A 22 1.94 51.38 -2.47
C ALA A 22 1.61 52.83 -2.88
N LYS A 23 0.66 53.48 -2.18
CA LYS A 23 0.34 54.91 -2.35
C LYS A 23 1.51 55.85 -2.08
N GLU A 24 2.51 55.44 -1.30
CA GLU A 24 3.73 56.23 -1.05
C GLU A 24 4.69 56.21 -2.26
N TYR A 25 4.47 55.31 -3.24
CA TYR A 25 5.39 55.08 -4.36
C TYR A 25 4.85 55.55 -5.71
N GLY A 26 3.56 55.92 -5.81
CA GLY A 26 2.96 56.51 -7.01
C GLY A 26 2.06 55.56 -7.82
N ASP A 27 1.23 56.13 -8.69
CA ASP A 27 0.15 55.41 -9.39
C ASP A 27 0.65 54.33 -10.36
N GLU A 28 1.84 54.50 -10.95
CA GLU A 28 2.46 53.52 -11.86
C GLU A 28 2.78 52.19 -11.17
N TYR A 29 3.24 52.25 -9.91
CA TYR A 29 3.53 51.07 -9.11
C TYR A 29 2.26 50.32 -8.69
N ILE A 30 1.21 51.08 -8.37
CA ILE A 30 -0.12 50.52 -8.09
C ILE A 30 -0.68 49.82 -9.34
N PHE A 31 -0.50 50.42 -10.51
CA PHE A 31 -0.96 49.85 -11.79
C PHE A 31 -0.24 48.56 -12.15
N LEU A 32 1.09 48.51 -12.03
CA LEU A 32 1.87 47.29 -12.28
C LEU A 32 1.48 46.18 -11.31
N TYR A 33 1.41 46.50 -10.02
CA TYR A 33 0.97 45.54 -9.01
C TYR A 33 -0.43 45.00 -9.30
N GLN A 34 -1.38 45.87 -9.69
CA GLN A 34 -2.74 45.43 -10.02
C GLN A 34 -2.78 44.54 -11.26
N ASN A 35 -2.25 44.99 -12.39
CA ASN A 35 -2.37 44.23 -13.63
C ASN A 35 -1.47 42.99 -13.65
N GLY A 36 -0.22 43.10 -13.20
CA GLY A 36 0.69 41.95 -13.13
C GLY A 36 0.17 40.85 -12.22
N LEU A 37 -0.48 41.21 -11.11
CA LEU A 37 -1.10 40.21 -10.24
C LEU A 37 -2.32 39.54 -10.91
N VAL A 38 -3.19 40.30 -11.59
CA VAL A 38 -4.31 39.71 -12.35
C VAL A 38 -3.78 38.74 -13.39
N GLU A 39 -2.82 39.16 -14.21
CA GLU A 39 -2.24 38.35 -15.28
C GLU A 39 -1.60 37.07 -14.73
N TYR A 40 -0.83 37.17 -13.63
CA TYR A 40 -0.24 36.03 -12.94
C TYR A 40 -1.32 35.03 -12.50
N ILE A 41 -2.34 35.51 -11.79
CA ILE A 41 -3.40 34.66 -11.23
C ILE A 41 -4.22 34.02 -12.36
N ASP A 42 -4.65 34.80 -13.35
CA ASP A 42 -5.47 34.31 -14.45
C ASP A 42 -4.72 33.26 -15.29
N ASN A 43 -3.42 33.43 -15.52
CA ASN A 43 -2.58 32.44 -16.18
C ASN A 43 -2.53 31.12 -15.39
N TYR A 44 -2.36 31.18 -14.07
CA TYR A 44 -2.38 29.97 -13.23
C TYR A 44 -3.77 29.32 -13.16
N LEU A 45 -4.85 30.10 -13.11
CA LEU A 45 -6.21 29.59 -13.16
C LEU A 45 -6.50 28.92 -14.51
N GLU A 46 -6.06 29.49 -15.63
CA GLU A 46 -6.19 28.84 -16.95
C GLU A 46 -5.40 27.52 -16.99
N LYS A 47 -4.18 27.53 -16.45
CA LYS A 47 -3.32 26.34 -16.34
C LYS A 47 -3.96 25.25 -15.48
N PHE A 48 -4.53 25.59 -14.34
CA PHE A 48 -5.05 24.64 -13.35
C PHE A 48 -6.51 24.26 -13.55
N SER A 49 -7.33 25.09 -14.17
CA SER A 49 -8.75 24.81 -14.41
C SER A 49 -8.98 23.54 -15.21
N LYS A 50 -8.06 23.18 -16.11
CA LYS A 50 -8.07 21.90 -16.85
C LYS A 50 -6.71 21.22 -16.83
N ILE A 51 -6.68 19.94 -16.45
CA ILE A 51 -5.44 19.17 -16.29
C ILE A 51 -5.48 17.86 -17.07
N LYS A 52 -4.29 17.32 -17.36
CA LYS A 52 -4.10 15.92 -17.72
C LYS A 52 -3.83 15.12 -16.44
N THR A 53 -4.29 13.88 -16.39
CA THR A 53 -4.04 12.96 -15.27
C THR A 53 -3.50 11.64 -15.79
N PHE A 54 -3.08 10.76 -14.88
CA PHE A 54 -2.63 9.42 -15.24
C PHE A 54 -3.69 8.62 -16.02
N ILE A 55 -4.97 8.79 -15.65
CA ILE A 55 -6.13 8.14 -16.28
C ILE A 55 -6.48 8.84 -17.61
N HIS A 56 -6.38 10.17 -17.65
CA HIS A 56 -6.75 11.01 -18.79
C HIS A 56 -5.52 11.71 -19.38
N ARG A 57 -4.72 10.94 -20.14
CA ARG A 57 -3.41 11.39 -20.64
C ARG A 57 -3.51 12.29 -21.87
N ASP A 58 -4.46 12.00 -22.74
CA ASP A 58 -4.53 12.64 -24.06
C ASP A 58 -5.41 13.89 -24.07
N ILE A 59 -6.25 14.08 -23.04
CA ILE A 59 -7.22 15.16 -22.95
C ILE A 59 -7.07 15.98 -21.66
N ARG A 60 -7.27 17.31 -21.75
CA ARG A 60 -7.36 18.18 -20.57
C ARG A 60 -8.79 18.18 -20.05
N ILE A 61 -8.97 17.79 -18.79
CA ILE A 61 -10.27 17.67 -18.12
C ILE A 61 -10.40 18.72 -17.03
N PRO A 62 -11.60 19.29 -16.78
CA PRO A 62 -11.81 20.21 -15.67
C PRO A 62 -11.28 19.64 -14.34
N PHE A 63 -10.50 20.42 -13.60
CA PHE A 63 -9.80 19.95 -12.41
C PHE A 63 -10.74 19.33 -11.37
N TYR A 64 -11.84 20.03 -11.06
CA TYR A 64 -12.81 19.57 -10.07
C TYR A 64 -13.69 18.41 -10.54
N ASP A 65 -13.61 18.01 -11.81
CA ASP A 65 -14.23 16.77 -12.28
C ASP A 65 -13.43 15.52 -11.88
N VAL A 66 -12.13 15.68 -11.58
CA VAL A 66 -11.20 14.58 -11.29
C VAL A 66 -10.42 14.75 -9.99
N PHE A 67 -10.57 15.87 -9.29
CA PHE A 67 -9.91 16.14 -8.01
C PHE A 67 -10.62 15.42 -6.86
N TYR A 68 -9.91 14.48 -6.22
CA TYR A 68 -10.36 13.85 -4.99
C TYR A 68 -9.66 14.46 -3.76
N PRO A 69 -10.40 14.96 -2.76
CA PRO A 69 -9.81 15.52 -1.56
C PRO A 69 -9.29 14.40 -0.65
N VAL A 70 -7.97 14.21 -0.64
CA VAL A 70 -7.32 13.23 0.23
C VAL A 70 -7.36 13.67 1.70
N SER A 71 -7.43 12.71 2.61
CA SER A 71 -7.44 12.99 4.05
C SER A 71 -6.08 13.54 4.48
N ILE A 72 -6.08 14.64 5.24
CA ILE A 72 -4.87 15.16 5.90
C ILE A 72 -4.94 14.74 7.37
N VAL A 73 -3.82 14.28 7.93
CA VAL A 73 -3.72 13.83 9.32
C VAL A 73 -2.55 14.48 10.04
N THR A 74 -2.71 14.69 11.35
CA THR A 74 -1.63 15.16 12.23
C THR A 74 -0.60 14.06 12.52
N SER A 75 0.50 14.41 13.17
CA SER A 75 1.47 13.45 13.71
C SER A 75 0.85 12.39 14.64
N ALA A 76 -0.22 12.76 15.37
CA ALA A 76 -1.02 11.84 16.20
C ALA A 76 -2.09 11.07 15.40
N LYS A 77 -1.98 11.03 14.06
CA LYS A 77 -2.91 10.38 13.12
C LYS A 77 -4.37 10.85 13.25
N LYS A 78 -4.61 12.06 13.77
CA LYS A 78 -5.95 12.65 13.85
C LYS A 78 -6.30 13.34 12.53
N PRO A 79 -7.51 13.15 11.97
CA PRO A 79 -7.91 13.80 10.73
C PRO A 79 -8.05 15.32 10.93
N VAL A 80 -7.55 16.07 9.96
CA VAL A 80 -7.82 17.50 9.77
C VAL A 80 -9.15 17.62 9.02
N LYS A 81 -10.04 18.49 9.50
CA LYS A 81 -11.38 18.66 8.92
C LYS A 81 -11.33 19.31 7.55
N ASP A 82 -10.60 20.42 7.45
CA ASP A 82 -10.47 21.20 6.24
C ASP A 82 -9.03 21.72 6.10
N ILE A 83 -8.42 21.47 4.95
CA ILE A 83 -7.05 21.90 4.66
C ILE A 83 -6.96 23.41 4.43
N ILE A 84 -7.99 24.02 3.87
CA ILE A 84 -8.04 25.47 3.64
C ILE A 84 -8.15 26.20 4.97
N GLU A 85 -9.00 25.72 5.88
CA GLU A 85 -9.09 26.26 7.25
C GLU A 85 -7.74 26.13 7.97
N LEU A 86 -7.09 24.96 7.89
CA LEU A 86 -5.78 24.75 8.48
C LEU A 86 -4.74 25.75 7.99
N ILE A 87 -4.66 25.96 6.69
CA ILE A 87 -3.70 26.89 6.05
C ILE A 87 -4.02 28.35 6.39
N GLU A 88 -5.29 28.67 6.66
CA GLU A 88 -5.67 29.98 7.13
C GLU A 88 -5.26 30.23 8.60
N GLU A 89 -5.37 29.22 9.45
CA GLU A 89 -5.00 29.30 10.88
C GLU A 89 -3.49 29.20 11.12
N LYS A 90 -2.77 28.45 10.27
CA LYS A 90 -1.35 28.14 10.45
C LYS A 90 -0.49 28.83 9.41
N ARG A 91 0.60 29.45 9.87
CA ARG A 91 1.54 30.18 9.02
C ARG A 91 2.60 29.30 8.37
N PHE A 92 2.96 28.19 8.99
CA PHE A 92 4.08 27.33 8.56
C PHE A 92 3.62 25.88 8.62
N VAL A 93 3.32 25.30 7.46
CA VAL A 93 2.73 23.97 7.34
C VAL A 93 3.59 23.12 6.40
N THR A 94 3.93 21.90 6.81
CA THR A 94 4.43 20.89 5.88
C THR A 94 3.36 19.82 5.65
N ILE A 95 3.28 19.32 4.41
CA ILE A 95 2.43 18.19 4.06
C ILE A 95 3.30 17.12 3.41
N SER A 96 3.59 16.08 4.19
CA SER A 96 4.30 14.89 3.71
C SER A 96 3.33 13.85 3.15
N GLY A 97 3.69 13.21 2.05
CA GLY A 97 2.89 12.12 1.49
C GLY A 97 3.72 11.29 0.51
N ASN A 98 3.42 9.99 0.43
CA ASN A 98 4.15 9.07 -0.44
C ASN A 98 4.04 9.46 -1.93
N ALA A 99 4.86 8.83 -2.78
CA ALA A 99 4.68 8.96 -4.23
C ALA A 99 3.22 8.68 -4.62
N GLY A 100 2.64 9.59 -5.41
CA GLY A 100 1.28 9.40 -5.89
C GLY A 100 0.15 9.61 -4.88
N SER A 101 0.45 10.12 -3.68
CA SER A 101 -0.55 10.47 -2.65
C SER A 101 -1.45 11.65 -3.00
N GLY A 102 -1.17 12.38 -4.09
CA GLY A 102 -1.98 13.51 -4.53
C GLY A 102 -1.47 14.90 -4.12
N LYS A 103 -0.23 15.03 -3.61
CA LYS A 103 0.39 16.32 -3.23
C LYS A 103 0.25 17.41 -4.31
N SER A 104 0.64 17.12 -5.56
CA SER A 104 0.54 18.12 -6.64
C SER A 104 -0.91 18.48 -7.00
N MET A 105 -1.87 17.59 -6.76
CA MET A 105 -3.30 17.91 -6.91
C MET A 105 -3.77 18.81 -5.76
N LEU A 106 -3.34 18.51 -4.54
CA LEU A 106 -3.60 19.32 -3.35
C LEU A 106 -3.05 20.74 -3.49
N THR A 107 -1.80 20.89 -3.95
CA THR A 107 -1.16 22.19 -4.24
C THR A 107 -1.99 23.05 -5.21
N LYS A 108 -2.51 22.45 -6.29
CA LYS A 108 -3.39 23.16 -7.25
C LYS A 108 -4.72 23.56 -6.62
N HIS A 109 -5.34 22.67 -5.84
CA HIS A 109 -6.58 22.97 -5.14
C HIS A 109 -6.41 24.11 -4.14
N ILE A 110 -5.32 24.09 -3.36
CA ILE A 110 -5.00 25.15 -2.40
C ILE A 110 -4.78 26.47 -3.12
N PHE A 111 -4.00 26.48 -4.21
CA PHE A 111 -3.82 27.68 -5.03
C PHE A 111 -5.16 28.28 -5.45
N MET A 112 -6.04 27.49 -6.08
CA MET A 112 -7.33 27.97 -6.56
C MET A 112 -8.25 28.42 -5.41
N SER A 113 -8.25 27.71 -4.28
CA SER A 113 -9.05 28.06 -3.09
C SER A 113 -8.57 29.36 -2.43
N CYS A 114 -7.26 29.64 -2.45
CA CYS A 114 -6.71 30.91 -1.98
C CYS A 114 -7.19 32.08 -2.84
N VAL A 115 -7.20 31.88 -4.17
CA VAL A 115 -7.74 32.88 -5.10
C VAL A 115 -9.23 33.10 -4.85
N GLU A 116 -10.02 32.04 -4.72
CA GLU A 116 -11.48 32.13 -4.48
C GLU A 116 -11.82 32.81 -3.15
N SER A 117 -11.10 32.47 -2.07
CA SER A 117 -11.33 33.06 -0.74
C SER A 117 -10.84 34.50 -0.63
N SER A 118 -9.95 34.92 -1.53
CA SER A 118 -9.40 36.28 -1.60
C SER A 118 -8.68 36.75 -0.32
N LYS A 119 -8.10 35.82 0.44
CA LYS A 119 -7.44 36.11 1.74
C LYS A 119 -5.93 36.30 1.65
N SER A 120 -5.28 35.68 0.66
CA SER A 120 -3.83 35.75 0.48
C SER A 120 -3.50 35.52 -0.98
N VAL A 121 -2.42 36.12 -1.46
CA VAL A 121 -1.92 35.95 -2.83
C VAL A 121 -1.08 34.67 -2.91
N PRO A 122 -1.51 33.62 -3.62
CA PRO A 122 -0.73 32.39 -3.71
C PRO A 122 0.43 32.53 -4.69
N ILE A 123 1.64 32.15 -4.25
CA ILE A 123 2.83 32.05 -5.11
C ILE A 123 3.30 30.60 -5.11
N LEU A 124 3.23 29.94 -6.27
CA LEU A 124 3.73 28.57 -6.43
C LEU A 124 5.23 28.56 -6.78
N ILE A 125 5.99 27.77 -6.03
CA ILE A 125 7.43 27.58 -6.19
C ILE A 125 7.70 26.08 -6.33
N GLU A 126 8.27 25.64 -7.44
CA GLU A 126 8.69 24.23 -7.60
C GLU A 126 10.18 24.12 -7.27
N LEU A 127 10.53 23.45 -6.17
CA LEU A 127 11.91 23.42 -5.66
C LEU A 127 12.90 22.77 -6.63
N ARG A 128 12.45 21.87 -7.51
CA ARG A 128 13.29 21.28 -8.56
C ARG A 128 13.93 22.31 -9.49
N GLN A 129 13.37 23.52 -9.62
CA GLN A 129 13.94 24.59 -10.45
C GLN A 129 15.28 25.09 -9.90
N LEU A 130 15.52 24.92 -8.59
CA LEU A 130 16.76 25.31 -7.93
C LEU A 130 17.90 24.31 -8.15
N ASN A 131 17.63 23.13 -8.72
CA ASN A 131 18.68 22.12 -8.98
C ASN A 131 19.61 22.50 -10.14
N THR A 132 19.14 23.35 -11.06
CA THR A 132 19.89 23.73 -12.28
C THR A 132 20.34 25.18 -12.27
N SER A 133 20.02 25.93 -11.21
CA SER A 133 20.36 27.35 -11.09
C SER A 133 21.24 27.60 -9.88
N ASP A 134 22.21 28.50 -10.00
CA ASP A 134 22.95 28.98 -8.83
C ASP A 134 22.12 29.88 -7.90
N SER A 135 20.93 30.28 -8.36
CA SER A 135 19.97 31.10 -7.62
C SER A 135 19.44 30.40 -6.37
N ASN A 136 19.25 31.19 -5.31
CA ASN A 136 18.53 30.75 -4.10
C ASN A 136 17.01 30.93 -4.26
N ILE A 137 16.24 30.49 -3.26
CA ILE A 137 14.78 30.58 -3.28
C ILE A 137 14.27 32.04 -3.32
N GLU A 138 14.96 32.97 -2.65
CA GLU A 138 14.56 34.38 -2.63
C GLU A 138 14.70 35.02 -4.02
N GLU A 139 15.81 34.73 -4.72
CA GLU A 139 16.01 35.14 -6.10
C GLU A 139 14.97 34.53 -7.04
N LEU A 140 14.61 33.26 -6.84
CA LEU A 140 13.57 32.60 -7.63
C LEU A 140 12.21 33.27 -7.42
N VAL A 141 11.82 33.54 -6.17
CA VAL A 141 10.58 34.26 -5.84
C VAL A 141 10.60 35.66 -6.44
N THR A 142 11.72 36.37 -6.31
CA THR A 142 11.87 37.72 -6.87
C THR A 142 11.70 37.71 -8.38
N LYS A 143 12.34 36.75 -9.08
CA LYS A 143 12.17 36.55 -10.52
C LYS A 143 10.73 36.20 -10.90
N ILE A 144 10.04 35.36 -10.12
CA ILE A 144 8.61 35.06 -10.37
C ILE A 144 7.80 36.35 -10.29
N ILE A 145 8.03 37.18 -9.28
CA ILE A 145 7.28 38.43 -9.07
C ILE A 145 7.58 39.44 -10.18
N THR A 146 8.86 39.65 -10.52
CA THR A 146 9.27 40.65 -11.51
C THR A 146 8.92 40.23 -12.94
N ASN A 147 9.13 38.95 -13.32
CA ASN A 147 8.80 38.46 -14.66
C ASN A 147 7.28 38.46 -14.94
N ASN A 148 6.44 38.44 -13.91
CA ASN A 148 4.99 38.57 -14.04
C ASN A 148 4.52 40.02 -13.81
N ASN A 149 5.42 41.01 -13.86
CA ASN A 149 5.13 42.44 -13.71
C ASN A 149 4.40 42.81 -12.41
N ILE A 150 4.46 41.96 -11.37
CA ILE A 150 3.82 42.23 -10.06
C ILE A 150 4.58 43.33 -9.31
N SER A 151 5.89 43.39 -9.51
CA SER A 151 6.77 44.43 -8.96
C SER A 151 7.78 44.88 -10.01
N PRO A 152 8.06 46.20 -10.12
CA PRO A 152 9.03 46.73 -11.08
C PRO A 152 10.48 46.66 -10.61
N SER A 153 10.75 46.32 -9.33
CA SER A 153 12.12 46.21 -8.83
C SER A 153 12.22 45.32 -7.60
N ASP A 154 13.40 44.74 -7.39
CA ASP A 154 13.70 43.87 -6.24
C ASP A 154 13.47 44.58 -4.89
N LYS A 155 13.79 45.88 -4.81
CA LYS A 155 13.57 46.70 -3.60
C LYS A 155 12.09 46.82 -3.22
N ILE A 156 11.21 46.85 -4.21
CA ILE A 156 9.76 46.90 -3.98
C ILE A 156 9.25 45.51 -3.67
N THR A 157 9.80 44.49 -4.34
CA THR A 157 9.51 43.08 -4.04
C THR A 157 9.78 42.76 -2.57
N GLU A 158 10.95 43.11 -2.04
CA GLU A 158 11.27 42.92 -0.62
C GLU A 158 10.23 43.57 0.32
N LYS A 159 9.78 44.78 -0.01
CA LYS A 159 8.77 45.49 0.79
C LYS A 159 7.42 44.80 0.78
N ILE A 160 6.90 44.44 -0.40
CA ILE A 160 5.58 43.77 -0.50
C ILE A 160 5.62 42.39 0.18
N LEU A 161 6.74 41.67 0.06
CA LEU A 161 6.90 40.39 0.75
C LEU A 161 6.90 40.56 2.27
N SER A 162 7.44 41.68 2.79
CA SER A 162 7.45 41.94 4.24
C SER A 162 6.06 42.22 4.84
N GLU A 163 5.06 42.54 4.01
CA GLU A 163 3.71 42.90 4.46
C GLU A 163 2.87 41.69 4.93
N GLY A 164 3.17 40.49 4.44
CA GLY A 164 2.49 39.28 4.87
C GLY A 164 1.23 38.89 4.10
N ASN A 165 1.05 39.44 2.91
CA ASN A 165 -0.15 39.24 2.10
C ASN A 165 -0.07 37.98 1.21
N PHE A 166 1.04 37.23 1.25
CA PHE A 166 1.27 36.06 0.40
C PHE A 166 1.11 34.74 1.14
N ILE A 167 0.75 33.71 0.36
CA ILE A 167 0.95 32.32 0.71
C ILE A 167 1.91 31.68 -0.30
N PHE A 168 3.07 31.25 0.19
CA PHE A 168 4.05 30.53 -0.61
C PHE A 168 3.75 29.04 -0.57
N ILE A 169 3.38 28.49 -1.72
CA ILE A 169 3.20 27.06 -1.91
C ILE A 169 4.48 26.52 -2.53
N ILE A 170 5.31 25.89 -1.71
CA ILE A 170 6.63 25.39 -2.04
C ILE A 170 6.52 23.88 -2.28
N ASP A 171 6.47 23.48 -3.55
CA ASP A 171 6.22 22.10 -3.96
C ASP A 171 7.54 21.33 -4.17
N GLY A 172 7.60 20.12 -3.60
CA GLY A 172 8.62 19.12 -3.92
C GLY A 172 9.95 19.29 -3.18
N TYR A 173 9.95 19.36 -1.85
CA TYR A 173 11.20 19.37 -1.08
C TYR A 173 12.04 18.09 -1.28
N ASP A 174 11.40 16.96 -1.54
CA ASP A 174 12.04 15.70 -1.96
C ASP A 174 12.71 15.77 -3.34
N GLU A 175 12.40 16.80 -4.15
CA GLU A 175 12.94 16.97 -5.49
C GLU A 175 14.29 17.73 -5.52
N ILE A 176 14.76 18.22 -4.38
CA ILE A 176 16.08 18.88 -4.28
C ILE A 176 17.19 17.82 -4.34
N PHE A 177 18.14 18.00 -5.25
CA PHE A 177 19.30 17.12 -5.38
C PHE A 177 20.19 17.18 -4.14
N SER A 178 20.76 16.03 -3.79
CA SER A 178 21.59 15.80 -2.61
C SER A 178 22.70 16.86 -2.46
N GLN A 179 23.40 17.17 -3.55
CA GLN A 179 24.49 18.15 -3.58
C GLN A 179 24.06 19.59 -3.27
N HIS A 180 22.77 19.94 -3.43
CA HIS A 180 22.23 21.27 -3.18
C HIS A 180 21.35 21.33 -1.92
N LYS A 181 21.04 20.18 -1.31
CA LYS A 181 20.06 20.05 -0.24
C LYS A 181 20.34 20.98 0.92
N GLU A 182 21.54 20.92 1.50
CA GLU A 182 21.92 21.74 2.66
C GLU A 182 21.83 23.25 2.36
N LYS A 183 22.38 23.69 1.22
CA LYS A 183 22.32 25.10 0.80
C LYS A 183 20.87 25.55 0.64
N ILE A 184 20.06 24.83 -0.12
CA ILE A 184 18.67 25.20 -0.40
C ILE A 184 17.81 25.17 0.87
N THR A 185 18.01 24.19 1.75
CA THR A 185 17.31 24.13 3.05
C THR A 185 17.60 25.39 3.88
N ARG A 186 18.87 25.78 3.98
CA ARG A 186 19.26 27.01 4.68
C ARG A 186 18.66 28.25 4.01
N ASP A 187 18.66 28.30 2.68
CA ASP A 187 18.08 29.42 1.93
C ASP A 187 16.54 29.52 2.16
N ILE A 188 15.84 28.37 2.27
CA ILE A 188 14.42 28.30 2.65
C ILE A 188 14.22 28.86 4.06
N GLU A 189 15.00 28.42 5.03
CA GLU A 189 14.89 28.91 6.42
C GLU A 189 15.11 30.42 6.50
N GLN A 190 16.15 30.93 5.85
CA GLN A 190 16.43 32.37 5.79
C GLN A 190 15.29 33.16 5.12
N PHE A 191 14.72 32.65 4.03
CA PHE A 191 13.59 33.26 3.35
C PHE A 191 12.33 33.29 4.24
N VAL A 192 12.02 32.19 4.92
CA VAL A 192 10.90 32.07 5.87
C VAL A 192 11.08 33.00 7.08
N ASP A 193 12.30 33.17 7.55
CA ASP A 193 12.63 34.07 8.66
C ASP A 193 12.50 35.53 8.27
N ARG A 194 13.07 35.90 7.11
CA ARG A 194 13.00 37.26 6.57
C ARG A 194 11.56 37.70 6.30
N TYR A 195 10.75 36.82 5.70
CA TYR A 195 9.38 37.11 5.29
C TYR A 195 8.33 36.39 6.13
N SER A 196 8.60 36.29 7.43
CA SER A 196 7.79 35.55 8.42
C SER A 196 6.33 35.99 8.55
N ASN A 197 5.98 37.18 8.05
CA ASN A 197 4.62 37.70 8.00
C ASN A 197 3.73 37.03 6.94
N ASN A 198 4.27 36.18 6.07
CA ASN A 198 3.48 35.40 5.11
C ASN A 198 3.08 34.03 5.67
N LYS A 199 2.33 33.28 4.86
CA LYS A 199 2.06 31.85 5.05
C LYS A 199 2.96 31.02 4.14
N PHE A 200 3.37 29.86 4.60
CA PHE A 200 4.26 28.94 3.91
C PHE A 200 3.71 27.53 4.02
N LEU A 201 3.53 26.89 2.87
CA LEU A 201 3.16 25.51 2.73
C LEU A 201 4.27 24.78 1.98
N ILE A 202 4.91 23.78 2.59
CA ILE A 202 5.92 22.95 1.92
C ILE A 202 5.38 21.54 1.73
N THR A 203 5.48 20.99 0.52
CA THR A 203 5.14 19.58 0.26
C THR A 203 6.40 18.73 0.13
N SER A 204 6.34 17.49 0.59
CA SER A 204 7.48 16.55 0.47
C SER A 204 7.05 15.09 0.48
N ARG A 205 7.96 14.17 0.16
CA ARG A 205 7.88 12.77 0.59
C ARG A 205 8.40 12.61 2.03
N PRO A 206 7.84 11.66 2.81
CA PRO A 206 8.36 11.34 4.14
C PRO A 206 9.82 10.94 4.09
N GLY A 207 10.62 11.40 5.06
CA GLY A 207 12.03 11.01 5.17
C GLY A 207 12.99 11.78 4.28
N ALA A 208 12.50 12.71 3.43
CA ALA A 208 13.34 13.64 2.69
C ALA A 208 13.91 14.79 3.54
N GLY A 209 13.58 14.83 4.84
CA GLY A 209 14.09 15.79 5.82
C GLY A 209 13.34 17.11 5.87
N VAL A 210 12.10 17.18 5.37
CA VAL A 210 11.30 18.41 5.48
C VAL A 210 10.85 18.63 6.93
N GLU A 211 10.73 17.54 7.69
CA GLU A 211 10.20 17.52 9.04
C GLU A 211 11.15 18.20 10.05
N SER A 212 12.41 18.45 9.66
CA SER A 212 13.41 19.12 10.50
C SER A 212 13.29 20.66 10.50
N LEU A 213 12.47 21.24 9.61
CA LEU A 213 12.28 22.69 9.55
C LEU A 213 11.56 23.19 10.81
N GLN A 214 12.28 23.91 11.68
CA GLN A 214 11.85 24.15 13.07
C GLN A 214 10.53 24.92 13.22
N ARG A 215 10.21 25.80 12.26
CA ARG A 215 9.00 26.65 12.32
C ARG A 215 7.73 25.95 11.87
N PHE A 216 7.85 24.78 11.24
CA PHE A 216 6.76 24.16 10.51
C PHE A 216 6.03 23.10 11.34
N ASP A 217 4.70 23.18 11.33
CA ASP A 217 3.84 22.13 11.84
C ASP A 217 3.73 21.01 10.78
N ASN A 218 4.05 19.77 11.18
CA ASN A 218 4.12 18.62 10.28
C ASN A 218 2.79 17.86 10.16
N TYR A 219 2.29 17.74 8.94
CA TYR A 219 1.09 16.98 8.58
C TYR A 219 1.41 15.92 7.53
N SER A 220 0.54 14.92 7.40
CA SER A 220 0.69 13.88 6.39
C SER A 220 -0.61 13.57 5.66
N ILE A 221 -0.50 13.08 4.43
CA ILE A 221 -1.64 12.55 3.68
C ILE A 221 -1.95 11.13 4.17
N GLY A 222 -3.19 10.93 4.61
CA GLY A 222 -3.71 9.62 5.00
C GLY A 222 -4.07 8.74 3.80
N ALA A 223 -4.05 7.44 4.01
CA ALA A 223 -4.48 6.45 3.01
C ALA A 223 -5.98 6.57 2.70
N LEU A 224 -6.36 6.24 1.46
CA LEU A 224 -7.76 6.14 1.04
C LEU A 224 -8.44 4.99 1.78
N LYS A 225 -9.58 5.28 2.41
CA LYS A 225 -10.43 4.23 3.00
C LYS A 225 -11.23 3.54 1.91
N SER A 226 -11.80 2.38 2.22
CA SER A 226 -12.67 1.64 1.28
C SER A 226 -13.81 2.50 0.71
N THR A 227 -14.40 3.38 1.53
CA THR A 227 -15.42 4.34 1.09
C THR A 227 -14.85 5.40 0.15
N ASP A 228 -13.61 5.82 0.36
CA ASP A 228 -12.92 6.79 -0.51
C ASP A 228 -12.59 6.18 -1.86
N ILE A 229 -12.15 4.91 -1.91
CA ILE A 229 -11.90 4.17 -3.16
C ILE A 229 -13.15 4.17 -4.04
N LYS A 230 -14.32 3.84 -3.46
CA LYS A 230 -15.59 3.84 -4.20
C LYS A 230 -15.93 5.22 -4.76
N LYS A 231 -15.76 6.28 -3.96
CA LYS A 231 -16.02 7.66 -4.38
C LYS A 231 -15.04 8.12 -5.45
N PHE A 232 -13.76 7.78 -5.31
CA PHE A 232 -12.71 8.08 -6.27
C PHE A 232 -13.01 7.47 -7.63
N VAL A 233 -13.31 6.15 -7.69
CA VAL A 233 -13.64 5.47 -8.95
C VAL A 233 -14.84 6.13 -9.64
N LYS A 234 -15.91 6.43 -8.88
CA LYS A 234 -17.08 7.14 -9.42
C LYS A 234 -16.72 8.52 -9.93
N LEU A 235 -15.92 9.29 -9.21
CA LEU A 235 -15.48 10.62 -9.64
C LEU A 235 -14.72 10.54 -10.97
N GLN A 236 -13.78 9.60 -11.11
CA GLN A 236 -12.98 9.46 -12.32
C GLN A 236 -13.76 8.94 -13.52
N LEU A 237 -14.86 8.19 -13.32
CA LEU A 237 -15.48 7.42 -14.39
C LEU A 237 -16.97 7.73 -14.64
N ASP A 238 -17.78 8.13 -13.66
CA ASP A 238 -19.23 8.27 -13.85
C ASP A 238 -19.60 9.28 -14.95
N LYS A 239 -18.77 10.33 -15.14
CA LYS A 239 -18.96 11.33 -16.20
C LYS A 239 -18.53 10.85 -17.59
N TYR A 240 -17.66 9.84 -17.68
CA TYR A 240 -16.98 9.45 -18.93
C TYR A 240 -17.31 8.03 -19.37
N ASP A 241 -17.30 7.08 -18.43
CA ASP A 241 -17.61 5.66 -18.64
C ASP A 241 -18.14 5.01 -17.35
N ARG A 242 -19.42 5.25 -17.07
CA ARG A 242 -20.09 4.72 -15.87
C ARG A 242 -20.15 3.18 -15.84
N GLN A 243 -20.20 2.53 -17.00
CA GLN A 243 -20.25 1.06 -17.06
C GLN A 243 -18.91 0.47 -16.65
N LEU A 244 -17.80 1.03 -17.14
CA LEU A 244 -16.46 0.66 -16.69
C LEU A 244 -16.28 0.88 -15.19
N GLY A 245 -16.77 2.00 -14.65
CA GLY A 245 -16.74 2.27 -13.20
C GLY A 245 -17.43 1.20 -12.37
N LYS A 246 -18.60 0.71 -12.82
CA LYS A 246 -19.29 -0.42 -12.15
C LYS A 246 -18.46 -1.70 -12.18
N LYS A 247 -17.94 -2.08 -13.35
CA LYS A 247 -17.12 -3.30 -13.51
C LYS A 247 -15.87 -3.27 -12.63
N ILE A 248 -15.20 -2.12 -12.56
CA ILE A 248 -14.02 -1.92 -11.69
C ILE A 248 -14.40 -2.09 -10.21
N LEU A 249 -15.53 -1.52 -9.78
CA LEU A 249 -15.99 -1.67 -8.40
C LEU A 249 -16.38 -3.11 -8.09
N GLU A 250 -17.05 -3.81 -9.00
CA GLU A 250 -17.36 -5.24 -8.88
C GLU A 250 -16.09 -6.08 -8.72
N GLU A 251 -15.04 -5.79 -9.52
CA GLU A 251 -13.76 -6.50 -9.42
C GLU A 251 -13.04 -6.24 -8.09
N ILE A 252 -13.01 -4.98 -7.64
CA ILE A 252 -12.42 -4.58 -6.35
C ILE A 252 -13.22 -5.17 -5.18
N GLU A 253 -14.54 -5.28 -5.33
CA GLU A 253 -15.43 -5.80 -4.31
C GLU A 253 -15.52 -7.34 -4.33
N ASN A 254 -14.95 -8.02 -5.33
CA ASN A 254 -14.89 -9.48 -5.38
C ASN A 254 -14.10 -10.05 -4.19
N PRO A 255 -14.66 -10.99 -3.39
CA PRO A 255 -13.95 -11.62 -2.27
C PRO A 255 -12.63 -12.28 -2.66
N VAL A 256 -12.51 -12.81 -3.88
CA VAL A 256 -11.28 -13.42 -4.42
C VAL A 256 -10.14 -12.40 -4.55
N ASN A 257 -10.50 -11.11 -4.61
CA ASN A 257 -9.60 -9.99 -4.79
C ASN A 257 -9.42 -9.14 -3.52
N ASN A 258 -9.82 -9.65 -2.35
CA ASN A 258 -9.78 -8.87 -1.11
C ASN A 258 -8.36 -8.36 -0.79
N ASP A 259 -7.33 -9.12 -1.16
CA ASP A 259 -5.91 -8.76 -0.97
C ASP A 259 -5.51 -7.47 -1.71
N PHE A 260 -6.21 -7.12 -2.80
CA PHE A 260 -5.96 -5.89 -3.55
C PHE A 260 -6.55 -4.65 -2.89
N ARG A 261 -7.56 -4.77 -2.01
CA ARG A 261 -8.28 -3.59 -1.50
C ARG A 261 -7.41 -2.67 -0.66
N HIS A 262 -6.56 -3.24 0.19
CA HIS A 262 -5.61 -2.49 1.01
C HIS A 262 -4.52 -1.83 0.14
N TYR A 263 -4.15 -2.47 -0.96
CA TYR A 263 -3.21 -1.93 -1.95
C TYR A 263 -3.77 -0.70 -2.70
N LEU A 264 -5.07 -0.71 -2.98
CA LEU A 264 -5.77 0.40 -3.65
C LEU A 264 -6.00 1.62 -2.75
N SER A 265 -5.44 1.61 -1.52
CA SER A 265 -5.52 2.74 -0.59
C SER A 265 -4.63 3.94 -0.99
N SER A 266 -3.83 3.83 -2.05
CA SER A 266 -3.09 4.95 -2.64
C SER A 266 -3.78 5.49 -3.90
N PRO A 267 -3.99 6.81 -4.05
CA PRO A 267 -4.62 7.41 -5.24
C PRO A 267 -3.91 7.05 -6.55
N LEU A 268 -2.57 6.97 -6.55
CA LEU A 268 -1.82 6.56 -7.74
C LEU A 268 -2.03 5.09 -8.06
N LEU A 269 -1.95 4.19 -7.06
CA LEU A 269 -2.17 2.76 -7.28
C LEU A 269 -3.59 2.48 -7.78
N LEU A 270 -4.58 3.18 -7.24
CA LEU A 270 -5.95 3.13 -7.72
C LEU A 270 -6.09 3.69 -9.14
N SER A 271 -5.43 4.80 -9.45
CA SER A 271 -5.42 5.37 -10.80
C SER A 271 -4.76 4.44 -11.81
N MET A 272 -3.69 3.76 -11.41
CA MET A 272 -3.01 2.74 -12.20
C MET A 272 -3.92 1.54 -12.45
N PHE A 273 -4.61 1.06 -11.42
CA PHE A 273 -5.58 -0.01 -11.54
C PHE A 273 -6.69 0.36 -12.53
N ILE A 274 -7.29 1.55 -12.40
CA ILE A 274 -8.32 2.05 -13.31
C ILE A 274 -7.79 2.11 -14.75
N PHE A 275 -6.60 2.67 -14.96
CA PHE A 275 -5.99 2.79 -16.28
C PHE A 275 -5.68 1.43 -16.90
N THR A 276 -5.11 0.50 -16.13
CA THR A 276 -4.80 -0.86 -16.58
C THR A 276 -6.08 -1.61 -16.91
N PHE A 277 -7.10 -1.56 -16.06
CA PHE A 277 -8.38 -2.21 -16.29
C PHE A 277 -9.06 -1.66 -17.56
N LYS A 278 -9.00 -0.33 -17.78
CA LYS A 278 -9.55 0.32 -18.98
C LYS A 278 -8.93 -0.21 -20.27
N ASN A 279 -7.60 -0.37 -20.30
CA ASN A 279 -6.88 -0.76 -21.52
C ASN A 279 -6.75 -2.28 -21.68
N TYR A 280 -6.67 -3.01 -20.56
CA TYR A 280 -6.46 -4.45 -20.50
C TYR A 280 -7.32 -5.04 -19.38
N PRO A 281 -8.63 -5.25 -19.61
CA PRO A 281 -9.55 -5.78 -18.58
C PRO A 281 -9.11 -7.15 -18.00
N GLU A 282 -8.32 -7.91 -18.75
CA GLU A 282 -7.79 -9.23 -18.35
C GLU A 282 -6.54 -9.15 -17.46
N LEU A 283 -5.81 -8.03 -17.48
CA LEU A 283 -4.52 -7.88 -16.78
C LEU A 283 -4.67 -7.83 -15.25
N PRO A 284 -5.71 -7.19 -14.67
CA PRO A 284 -6.05 -7.28 -13.25
C PRO A 284 -6.23 -8.72 -12.73
N LYS A 285 -6.52 -9.69 -13.61
CA LYS A 285 -6.64 -11.11 -13.24
C LYS A 285 -5.29 -11.79 -13.01
N LYS A 286 -4.18 -11.23 -13.51
CA LYS A 286 -2.82 -11.73 -13.28
C LYS A 286 -2.11 -10.86 -12.25
N ARG A 287 -1.99 -11.38 -11.02
CA ARG A 287 -1.48 -10.62 -9.87
C ARG A 287 -0.03 -10.18 -10.10
N SER A 288 0.79 -11.08 -10.65
CA SER A 288 2.21 -10.81 -10.89
C SER A 288 2.43 -9.66 -11.89
N LYS A 289 1.68 -9.66 -13.00
CA LYS A 289 1.76 -8.60 -14.02
C LYS A 289 1.32 -7.26 -13.48
N PHE A 290 0.30 -7.25 -12.62
CA PHE A 290 -0.16 -6.04 -11.98
C PHE A 290 0.91 -5.44 -11.05
N TYR A 291 1.49 -6.24 -10.14
CA TYR A 291 2.55 -5.75 -9.25
C TYR A 291 3.81 -5.34 -10.01
N TRP A 292 4.20 -6.09 -11.04
CA TRP A 292 5.28 -5.69 -11.95
C TRP A 292 5.02 -4.32 -12.59
N ASN A 293 3.81 -4.09 -13.12
CA ASN A 293 3.47 -2.82 -13.74
C ASN A 293 3.51 -1.65 -12.74
N VAL A 294 3.20 -1.90 -11.46
CA VAL A 294 3.39 -0.89 -10.42
C VAL A 294 4.86 -0.59 -10.18
N PHE A 295 5.68 -1.62 -9.98
CA PHE A 295 7.11 -1.43 -9.81
C PHE A 295 7.71 -0.68 -11.01
N ASP A 296 7.42 -1.12 -12.24
CA ASP A 296 7.85 -0.45 -13.47
C ASP A 296 7.42 1.02 -13.49
N THR A 297 6.16 1.30 -13.15
CA THR A 297 5.65 2.67 -13.18
C THR A 297 6.29 3.58 -12.14
N LEU A 298 6.51 3.09 -10.91
CA LEU A 298 7.22 3.82 -9.86
C LEU A 298 8.71 4.02 -10.19
N CYS A 299 9.30 3.12 -10.97
CA CYS A 299 10.69 3.22 -11.40
C CYS A 299 10.89 4.17 -12.59
N THR A 300 9.96 4.21 -13.55
CA THR A 300 10.20 4.83 -14.86
C THR A 300 9.22 5.94 -15.26
N ARG A 301 8.01 5.98 -14.69
CA ARG A 301 6.86 6.68 -15.31
C ARG A 301 6.13 7.66 -14.39
N HIS A 302 6.12 7.48 -13.08
CA HIS A 302 5.22 8.25 -12.21
C HIS A 302 5.59 9.74 -12.17
N ASP A 303 6.87 10.07 -12.07
CA ASP A 303 7.35 11.46 -12.07
C ASP A 303 7.39 12.05 -13.49
N SER A 304 7.80 11.27 -14.49
CA SER A 304 7.97 11.75 -15.87
C SER A 304 6.66 12.17 -16.54
N PHE A 305 5.52 11.57 -16.16
CA PHE A 305 4.21 11.96 -16.68
C PHE A 305 3.56 13.12 -15.91
N SER A 306 3.88 13.28 -14.63
CA SER A 306 3.27 14.31 -13.79
C SER A 306 4.05 15.63 -13.79
N LYS A 307 5.31 15.60 -14.23
CA LYS A 307 6.22 16.75 -14.20
C LYS A 307 6.71 17.13 -15.59
N SER A 308 6.83 18.43 -15.82
CA SER A 308 7.26 19.01 -17.10
C SER A 308 8.64 18.49 -17.51
N GLY A 309 8.82 18.22 -18.81
CA GLY A 309 10.12 17.82 -19.37
C GLY A 309 10.58 16.40 -19.04
N GLY A 310 9.71 15.55 -18.48
CA GLY A 310 10.05 14.16 -18.17
C GLY A 310 10.98 14.01 -16.95
N TRP A 311 11.00 15.01 -16.06
CA TRP A 311 11.85 15.04 -14.88
C TRP A 311 11.66 13.80 -13.99
N GLN A 312 12.76 13.29 -13.43
CA GLN A 312 12.80 12.17 -12.50
C GLN A 312 13.59 12.54 -11.24
N HIS A 313 13.24 11.93 -10.11
CA HIS A 313 14.03 12.07 -8.88
C HIS A 313 15.45 11.56 -9.07
N GLU A 314 16.38 12.21 -8.38
CA GLU A 314 17.77 11.76 -8.29
C GLU A 314 17.84 10.37 -7.66
N ARG A 315 18.61 9.49 -8.29
CA ARG A 315 19.04 8.22 -7.70
C ARG A 315 20.41 8.43 -7.08
N GLN A 316 20.45 8.54 -5.75
CA GLN A 316 21.68 8.86 -5.04
C GLN A 316 22.66 7.68 -5.06
N SER A 317 22.16 6.44 -5.11
CA SER A 317 23.01 5.24 -5.09
C SER A 317 23.75 5.01 -6.41
N GLY A 318 23.25 5.56 -7.52
CA GLY A 318 23.71 5.23 -8.88
C GLY A 318 23.29 3.84 -9.38
N LEU A 319 22.52 3.08 -8.59
CA LEU A 319 22.04 1.75 -8.97
C LEU A 319 20.98 1.81 -10.08
N LYS A 320 21.04 0.82 -10.98
CA LYS A 320 20.03 0.64 -12.01
C LYS A 320 18.75 0.02 -11.45
N ASN A 321 17.67 0.05 -12.24
CA ASN A 321 16.38 -0.52 -11.85
C ASN A 321 16.47 -2.00 -11.51
N GLU A 322 17.24 -2.76 -12.30
CA GLU A 322 17.40 -4.21 -12.12
C GLU A 322 18.13 -4.53 -10.81
N GLU A 323 19.08 -3.68 -10.41
CA GLU A 323 19.84 -3.84 -9.15
C GLU A 323 18.97 -3.53 -7.94
N LEU A 324 18.16 -2.46 -8.01
CA LEU A 324 17.20 -2.12 -6.96
C LEU A 324 16.08 -3.16 -6.85
N GLU A 325 15.59 -3.69 -7.98
CA GLU A 325 14.66 -4.82 -8.00
C GLU A 325 15.26 -6.04 -7.31
N LYS A 326 16.52 -6.36 -7.61
CA LYS A 326 17.24 -7.46 -6.96
C LYS A 326 17.34 -7.27 -5.45
N ILE A 327 17.61 -6.05 -4.98
CA ILE A 327 17.61 -5.72 -3.55
C ILE A 327 16.23 -5.94 -2.94
N LEU A 328 15.17 -5.43 -3.59
CA LEU A 328 13.79 -5.60 -3.13
C LEU A 328 13.38 -7.08 -3.08
N CYS A 329 13.73 -7.89 -4.08
CA CYS A 329 13.53 -9.34 -4.12
C CYS A 329 14.14 -10.04 -2.91
N TRP A 330 15.44 -9.82 -2.64
CA TRP A 330 16.12 -10.44 -1.50
C TRP A 330 15.61 -9.92 -0.15
N PHE A 331 15.44 -8.61 -0.01
CA PHE A 331 14.95 -8.02 1.22
C PHE A 331 13.53 -8.51 1.55
N SER A 332 12.66 -8.59 0.54
CA SER A 332 11.29 -9.07 0.71
C SER A 332 11.26 -10.54 1.09
N TYR A 333 12.09 -11.39 0.47
CA TYR A 333 12.20 -12.78 0.87
C TYR A 333 12.66 -12.93 2.33
N ILE A 334 13.73 -12.25 2.73
CA ILE A 334 14.26 -12.32 4.10
C ILE A 334 13.18 -11.87 5.10
N SER A 335 12.62 -10.69 4.89
CA SER A 335 11.65 -10.10 5.81
C SER A 335 10.34 -10.86 5.88
N LEU A 336 9.85 -11.40 4.76
CA LEU A 336 8.60 -12.17 4.73
C LEU A 336 8.76 -13.48 5.51
N PHE A 337 9.87 -14.20 5.31
CA PHE A 337 10.12 -15.48 5.97
C PHE A 337 10.49 -15.32 7.45
N THR A 338 10.90 -14.14 7.90
CA THR A 338 11.07 -13.80 9.33
C THR A 338 9.82 -13.18 9.96
N GLY A 339 8.69 -13.09 9.24
CA GLY A 339 7.46 -12.50 9.77
C GLY A 339 7.54 -10.99 10.03
N SER A 340 8.48 -10.30 9.38
CA SER A 340 8.73 -8.88 9.59
C SER A 340 7.98 -8.05 8.53
N TYR A 341 7.07 -7.18 8.98
CA TYR A 341 6.30 -6.26 8.12
C TYR A 341 6.55 -4.79 8.43
N THR A 342 7.23 -4.51 9.54
CA THR A 342 7.68 -3.20 9.97
C THR A 342 9.15 -3.33 10.36
N PHE A 343 9.98 -2.44 9.85
CA PHE A 343 11.43 -2.53 9.92
C PHE A 343 11.95 -1.33 10.67
N ASP A 344 12.60 -1.53 11.81
CA ASP A 344 13.44 -0.45 12.35
C ASP A 344 14.66 -0.22 11.43
N LEU A 345 15.35 0.89 11.67
CA LEU A 345 16.46 1.32 10.83
C LEU A 345 17.63 0.32 10.86
N ASP A 346 17.89 -0.32 12.01
CA ASP A 346 19.02 -1.25 12.16
C ASP A 346 18.75 -2.57 11.42
N TYR A 347 17.53 -3.11 11.54
CA TYR A 347 17.07 -4.26 10.76
C TYR A 347 17.19 -3.99 9.26
N LEU A 348 16.74 -2.82 8.81
CA LEU A 348 16.79 -2.43 7.41
C LEU A 348 18.23 -2.33 6.92
N LYS A 349 19.10 -1.62 7.66
CA LYS A 349 20.52 -1.42 7.34
C LYS A 349 21.28 -2.74 7.26
N ASN A 350 21.14 -3.58 8.28
CA ASN A 350 21.86 -4.86 8.35
C ASN A 350 21.49 -5.78 7.18
N ASN A 351 20.20 -5.88 6.85
CA ASN A 351 19.77 -6.75 5.76
C ASN A 351 20.13 -6.19 4.38
N ILE A 352 19.94 -4.88 4.13
CA ILE A 352 20.29 -4.27 2.84
C ILE A 352 21.80 -4.30 2.63
N GLN A 353 22.62 -3.99 3.64
CA GLN A 353 24.07 -4.06 3.54
C GLN A 353 24.52 -5.47 3.15
N ARG A 354 24.00 -6.49 3.84
CA ARG A 354 24.27 -7.90 3.51
C ARG A 354 23.90 -8.24 2.06
N ILE A 355 22.80 -7.70 1.54
CA ILE A 355 22.37 -7.93 0.16
C ILE A 355 23.30 -7.22 -0.83
N ILE A 356 23.68 -5.97 -0.56
CA ILE A 356 24.64 -5.21 -1.37
C ILE A 356 25.94 -6.01 -1.49
N ASP A 357 26.51 -6.43 -0.36
CA ASP A 357 27.80 -7.13 -0.31
C ASP A 357 27.80 -8.48 -1.04
N THR A 358 26.64 -9.13 -1.15
CA THR A 358 26.54 -10.50 -1.67
C THR A 358 25.90 -10.60 -3.05
N LYS A 359 25.11 -9.61 -3.48
CA LYS A 359 24.27 -9.69 -4.69
C LYS A 359 24.48 -8.56 -5.67
N ILE A 360 25.11 -7.44 -5.27
CA ILE A 360 25.32 -6.29 -6.13
C ILE A 360 26.79 -6.23 -6.54
N ASN A 361 27.03 -5.90 -7.81
CA ASN A 361 28.38 -5.81 -8.33
C ASN A 361 28.97 -4.44 -7.99
N GLY A 362 29.98 -4.41 -7.13
CA GLY A 362 30.66 -3.19 -6.68
C GLY A 362 30.21 -2.74 -5.29
N THR A 363 30.61 -1.54 -4.89
CA THR A 363 30.20 -0.93 -3.63
C THR A 363 29.13 0.12 -3.87
N SER A 364 28.08 0.09 -3.07
CA SER A 364 27.05 1.13 -3.04
C SER A 364 26.88 1.61 -1.62
N ASP A 365 26.69 2.92 -1.47
CA ASP A 365 26.46 3.52 -0.17
C ASP A 365 25.07 3.11 0.34
N LEU A 366 25.05 2.44 1.49
CA LEU A 366 23.84 1.92 2.13
C LEU A 366 22.77 2.98 2.35
N GLU A 367 23.15 4.16 2.83
CA GLU A 367 22.21 5.23 3.13
C GLU A 367 21.56 5.75 1.84
N LYS A 368 22.35 5.84 0.77
CA LYS A 368 21.85 6.25 -0.56
C LYS A 368 20.91 5.21 -1.17
N VAL A 369 21.17 3.92 -0.95
CA VAL A 369 20.26 2.85 -1.37
C VAL A 369 18.95 2.93 -0.59
N ILE A 370 18.99 3.10 0.73
CA ILE A 370 17.79 3.27 1.55
C ILE A 370 17.02 4.51 1.13
N TYR A 371 17.70 5.62 0.83
CA TYR A 371 17.09 6.83 0.31
C TYR A 371 16.37 6.57 -1.02
N ASP A 372 17.01 5.87 -1.96
CA ASP A 372 16.40 5.58 -3.26
C ASP A 372 15.17 4.68 -3.13
N LEU A 373 15.22 3.66 -2.28
CA LEU A 373 14.08 2.77 -2.03
C LEU A 373 12.92 3.49 -1.31
N SER A 374 13.21 4.43 -0.42
CA SER A 374 12.18 5.07 0.43
C SER A 374 11.66 6.41 -0.10
N VAL A 375 12.54 7.26 -0.60
CA VAL A 375 12.21 8.60 -1.09
C VAL A 375 12.05 8.58 -2.60
N SER A 376 13.07 8.18 -3.36
CA SER A 376 13.07 8.30 -4.83
C SER A 376 12.02 7.40 -5.50
N LEU A 377 11.95 6.13 -5.10
CA LEU A 377 10.98 5.15 -5.60
C LEU A 377 9.70 5.08 -4.74
N SER A 378 9.79 5.39 -3.45
CA SER A 378 8.71 5.18 -2.47
C SER A 378 8.19 3.73 -2.40
N MET A 379 9.11 2.76 -2.49
CA MET A 379 8.84 1.35 -2.27
C MET A 379 8.90 0.95 -0.79
N LEU A 380 9.54 1.79 0.03
CA LEU A 380 9.52 1.71 1.49
C LEU A 380 9.01 3.03 2.07
N ILE A 381 7.94 2.97 2.87
CA ILE A 381 7.36 4.14 3.52
C ILE A 381 8.00 4.27 4.90
N LYS A 382 8.58 5.44 5.17
CA LYS A 382 9.02 5.82 6.52
C LYS A 382 7.82 6.29 7.34
N ASP A 383 7.54 5.61 8.46
CA ASP A 383 6.56 6.03 9.47
C ASP A 383 7.25 6.11 10.84
N GLY A 384 7.48 7.34 11.30
CA GLY A 384 8.30 7.61 12.49
C GLY A 384 9.73 7.09 12.33
N THR A 385 10.12 6.14 13.20
CA THR A 385 11.44 5.51 13.23
C THR A 385 11.51 4.20 12.42
N SER A 386 10.40 3.78 11.82
CA SER A 386 10.29 2.50 11.15
C SER A 386 9.95 2.66 9.67
N TYR A 387 10.20 1.61 8.91
CA TYR A 387 9.92 1.49 7.48
C TYR A 387 8.93 0.35 7.25
N THR A 388 8.08 0.50 6.24
CA THR A 388 7.10 -0.51 5.83
C THR A 388 7.00 -0.57 4.32
N PHE A 389 6.62 -1.71 3.74
CA PHE A 389 6.13 -1.68 2.36
C PHE A 389 4.78 -0.94 2.30
N PRO A 390 4.43 -0.28 1.18
CA PRO A 390 3.09 0.27 0.97
C PRO A 390 1.98 -0.75 1.22
N HIS A 391 2.27 -2.02 0.96
CA HIS A 391 1.39 -3.13 1.26
C HIS A 391 2.17 -4.46 1.33
N LYS A 392 1.70 -5.42 2.14
CA LYS A 392 2.28 -6.79 2.26
C LYS A 392 2.41 -7.46 0.89
N SER A 393 1.45 -7.25 -0.01
CA SER A 393 1.45 -7.94 -1.30
C SER A 393 2.60 -7.56 -2.25
N LEU A 394 3.22 -6.39 -2.09
CA LEU A 394 4.46 -6.07 -2.82
C LEU A 394 5.63 -6.90 -2.30
N GLN A 395 5.74 -7.05 -0.98
CA GLN A 395 6.73 -7.91 -0.34
C GLN A 395 6.55 -9.37 -0.80
N GLU A 396 5.31 -9.86 -0.83
CA GLU A 396 4.99 -11.20 -1.34
C GLU A 396 5.35 -11.36 -2.82
N TYR A 397 5.06 -10.36 -3.65
CA TYR A 397 5.43 -10.36 -5.07
C TYR A 397 6.94 -10.43 -5.30
N PHE A 398 7.73 -9.59 -4.61
CA PHE A 398 9.18 -9.60 -4.74
C PHE A 398 9.80 -10.89 -4.20
N ALA A 399 9.26 -11.44 -3.11
CA ALA A 399 9.68 -12.73 -2.59
C ALA A 399 9.39 -13.87 -3.58
N ALA A 400 8.18 -13.93 -4.15
CA ALA A 400 7.83 -14.93 -5.16
C ALA A 400 8.67 -14.79 -6.44
N SER A 401 8.96 -13.54 -6.85
CA SER A 401 9.83 -13.25 -8.00
C SER A 401 11.26 -13.70 -7.76
N LEU A 402 11.77 -13.54 -6.53
CA LEU A 402 13.07 -14.11 -6.16
C LEU A 402 13.06 -15.63 -6.31
N ILE A 403 12.08 -16.31 -5.72
CA ILE A 403 12.02 -17.78 -5.71
C ILE A 403 11.98 -18.34 -7.14
N LYS A 404 11.18 -17.72 -8.03
CA LYS A 404 11.15 -18.05 -9.46
C LYS A 404 12.55 -18.05 -10.09
N SER A 405 13.38 -17.06 -9.73
CA SER A 405 14.72 -16.86 -10.30
C SER A 405 15.80 -17.79 -9.74
N LEU A 406 15.51 -18.54 -8.66
CA LEU A 406 16.45 -19.47 -8.05
C LEU A 406 16.66 -20.72 -8.94
N ASP A 407 17.75 -21.44 -8.70
CA ASP A 407 17.93 -22.75 -9.32
C ASP A 407 16.98 -23.81 -8.72
N TYR A 408 16.83 -24.96 -9.39
CA TYR A 408 15.91 -26.02 -8.96
C TYR A 408 16.20 -26.52 -7.53
N SER A 409 17.48 -26.66 -7.18
CA SER A 409 17.88 -27.17 -5.87
C SER A 409 17.50 -26.21 -4.73
N GLN A 410 17.65 -24.91 -4.98
CA GLN A 410 17.25 -23.85 -4.06
C GLN A 410 15.73 -23.74 -3.96
N LYS A 411 15.00 -23.82 -5.09
CA LYS A 411 13.53 -23.88 -5.08
C LYS A 411 13.02 -25.05 -4.25
N LYS A 412 13.62 -26.23 -4.43
CA LYS A 412 13.27 -27.43 -3.66
C LYS A 412 13.46 -27.18 -2.17
N ASP A 413 14.59 -26.61 -1.75
CA ASP A 413 14.84 -26.28 -0.35
C ASP A 413 13.82 -25.27 0.21
N VAL A 414 13.45 -24.26 -0.59
CA VAL A 414 12.44 -23.27 -0.20
C VAL A 414 11.06 -23.91 0.00
N TYR A 415 10.54 -24.59 -1.02
CA TYR A 415 9.18 -25.12 -1.03
C TYR A 415 8.97 -26.31 -0.07
N THR A 416 10.01 -27.12 0.17
CA THR A 416 9.89 -28.32 1.02
C THR A 416 10.27 -28.09 2.48
N LYS A 417 11.06 -27.05 2.79
CA LYS A 417 11.55 -26.82 4.17
C LYS A 417 11.32 -25.41 4.69
N LYS A 418 11.59 -24.38 3.88
CA LYS A 418 11.59 -23.00 4.40
C LYS A 418 10.19 -22.40 4.50
N LEU A 419 9.20 -22.95 3.79
CA LEU A 419 7.81 -22.50 3.92
C LEU A 419 7.25 -22.70 5.34
N ASP A 420 7.77 -23.68 6.10
CA ASP A 420 7.37 -23.88 7.50
C ASP A 420 7.69 -22.65 8.34
N ALA A 421 8.87 -22.06 8.16
CA ALA A 421 9.23 -20.80 8.83
C ALA A 421 8.31 -19.63 8.44
N LEU A 422 7.83 -19.59 7.19
CA LEU A 422 6.85 -18.58 6.78
C LEU A 422 5.53 -18.78 7.53
N VAL A 423 5.06 -20.02 7.66
CA VAL A 423 3.84 -20.35 8.39
C VAL A 423 3.95 -20.02 9.87
N GLU A 424 5.06 -20.36 10.51
CA GLU A 424 5.31 -20.10 11.93
C GLU A 424 5.38 -18.60 12.26
N ASN A 425 6.02 -17.81 11.38
CA ASN A 425 6.31 -16.40 11.66
C ASN A 425 5.23 -15.43 11.15
N SER A 426 4.34 -15.86 10.25
CA SER A 426 3.36 -14.96 9.62
C SER A 426 2.09 -14.80 10.46
N TYR A 427 1.70 -13.54 10.67
CA TYR A 427 0.42 -13.17 11.28
C TYR A 427 -0.59 -12.90 10.15
N GLY A 428 -1.31 -13.94 9.72
CA GLY A 428 -2.31 -13.89 8.65
C GLY A 428 -1.95 -14.76 7.43
N GLY A 429 -2.96 -15.20 6.69
CA GLY A 429 -2.80 -16.17 5.58
C GLY A 429 -1.80 -15.75 4.50
N ASN A 430 -1.23 -16.74 3.81
CA ASN A 430 -0.21 -16.55 2.77
C ASN A 430 -0.71 -16.96 1.38
N SER A 431 -2.02 -17.09 1.22
CA SER A 431 -2.69 -17.45 -0.03
C SER A 431 -2.25 -16.56 -1.21
N ASN A 432 -2.12 -15.25 -1.04
CA ASN A 432 -1.65 -14.37 -2.11
C ASN A 432 -0.21 -14.71 -2.54
N PHE A 433 0.68 -14.99 -1.59
CA PHE A 433 2.06 -15.42 -1.86
C PHE A 433 2.10 -16.75 -2.62
N TYR A 434 1.34 -17.76 -2.17
CA TYR A 434 1.27 -19.06 -2.86
C TYR A 434 0.70 -18.93 -4.27
N ASN A 435 -0.36 -18.13 -4.44
CA ASN A 435 -0.92 -17.83 -5.76
C ASN A 435 0.09 -17.13 -6.67
N LEU A 436 0.92 -16.22 -6.13
CA LEU A 436 1.99 -15.58 -6.88
C LEU A 436 3.08 -16.58 -7.30
N CYS A 437 3.49 -17.47 -6.41
CA CYS A 437 4.44 -18.54 -6.74
C CYS A 437 3.90 -19.46 -7.84
N PHE A 438 2.63 -19.88 -7.73
CA PHE A 438 1.96 -20.67 -8.77
C PHE A 438 1.85 -19.92 -10.10
N GLU A 439 1.44 -18.65 -10.10
CA GLU A 439 1.31 -17.85 -11.32
C GLU A 439 2.66 -17.62 -12.02
N LEU A 440 3.74 -17.52 -11.25
CA LEU A 440 5.08 -17.21 -11.74
C LEU A 440 5.89 -18.44 -12.19
N ASP A 441 5.66 -19.60 -11.57
CA ASP A 441 6.45 -20.83 -11.75
C ASP A 441 5.60 -22.10 -11.50
N ASN A 442 4.50 -22.22 -12.23
CA ASN A 442 3.42 -23.19 -12.03
C ASN A 442 3.90 -24.65 -11.83
N ILE A 443 4.69 -25.21 -12.76
CA ILE A 443 5.11 -26.61 -12.74
C ILE A 443 6.01 -26.89 -11.54
N ASN A 444 7.08 -26.10 -11.36
CA ASN A 444 8.01 -26.31 -10.24
C ASN A 444 7.33 -26.08 -8.90
N PHE A 445 6.46 -25.07 -8.80
CA PHE A 445 5.69 -24.81 -7.60
C PHE A 445 4.82 -26.02 -7.22
N LEU A 446 4.00 -26.54 -8.15
CA LEU A 446 3.12 -27.67 -7.86
C LEU A 446 3.90 -28.95 -7.51
N ASN A 447 4.95 -29.26 -8.28
CA ASN A 447 5.78 -30.45 -8.00
C ASN A 447 6.46 -30.32 -6.65
N LEU A 448 7.19 -29.23 -6.39
CA LEU A 448 7.99 -29.10 -5.17
C LEU A 448 7.15 -28.84 -3.91
N LEU A 449 5.97 -28.25 -4.04
CA LEU A 449 5.05 -28.04 -2.92
C LEU A 449 4.23 -29.30 -2.60
N ILE A 450 3.76 -30.01 -3.63
CA ILE A 450 2.75 -31.07 -3.50
C ILE A 450 3.29 -32.44 -3.91
N PHE A 451 3.62 -32.65 -5.18
CA PHE A 451 3.76 -34.01 -5.74
C PHE A 451 5.13 -34.67 -5.46
N GLU A 452 6.20 -33.87 -5.36
CA GLU A 452 7.57 -34.30 -5.04
C GLU A 452 7.99 -33.92 -3.61
N ASN A 453 7.09 -33.33 -2.83
CA ASN A 453 7.39 -32.88 -1.48
C ASN A 453 7.46 -34.07 -0.51
N PRO A 454 8.63 -34.41 0.05
CA PRO A 454 8.76 -35.56 0.94
C PRO A 454 8.01 -35.37 2.27
N ASN A 455 7.67 -34.13 2.62
CA ASN A 455 6.96 -33.79 3.86
C ASN A 455 5.44 -33.79 3.68
N PHE A 456 4.93 -34.02 2.46
CA PHE A 456 3.50 -34.08 2.19
C PHE A 456 3.11 -35.45 1.62
N ASN A 457 2.19 -36.14 2.29
CA ASN A 457 1.67 -37.43 1.83
C ASN A 457 0.18 -37.57 2.13
N PHE A 458 -0.60 -37.68 1.06
CA PHE A 458 -2.06 -37.84 1.10
C PHE A 458 -2.48 -39.15 0.40
N ASN A 459 -3.06 -40.08 1.16
CA ASN A 459 -3.58 -41.32 0.60
C ASN A 459 -4.88 -41.06 -0.19
N ARG A 460 -4.91 -41.39 -1.47
CA ARG A 460 -6.04 -41.14 -2.38
C ARG A 460 -6.98 -42.33 -2.54
N ASP A 461 -6.60 -43.51 -2.07
CA ASP A 461 -7.28 -44.79 -2.34
C ASP A 461 -8.09 -45.30 -1.14
N LEU A 462 -8.81 -44.38 -0.49
CA LEU A 462 -9.66 -44.68 0.67
C LEU A 462 -11.14 -44.76 0.28
N ASN A 463 -11.82 -45.81 0.75
CA ASN A 463 -13.18 -46.13 0.34
C ASN A 463 -14.21 -45.94 1.47
N THR A 464 -13.81 -46.05 2.73
CA THR A 464 -14.72 -45.87 3.87
C THR A 464 -14.65 -44.47 4.45
N GLY A 465 -15.75 -43.99 5.02
CA GLY A 465 -15.78 -42.66 5.64
C GLY A 465 -14.82 -42.52 6.83
N LEU A 466 -14.62 -43.60 7.59
CA LEU A 466 -13.68 -43.61 8.73
C LEU A 466 -12.23 -43.48 8.26
N GLU A 467 -11.81 -44.22 7.23
CA GLU A 467 -10.47 -44.10 6.65
C GLU A 467 -10.22 -42.68 6.13
N LYS A 468 -11.19 -42.12 5.38
CA LYS A 468 -11.11 -40.73 4.91
C LYS A 468 -10.97 -39.75 6.07
N THR A 469 -11.73 -39.94 7.14
CA THR A 469 -11.66 -39.10 8.35
C THR A 469 -10.29 -39.20 9.02
N LEU A 470 -9.74 -40.40 9.16
CA LEU A 470 -8.39 -40.62 9.70
C LEU A 470 -7.31 -39.91 8.88
N GLU A 471 -7.44 -39.89 7.55
CA GLU A 471 -6.49 -39.18 6.68
C GLU A 471 -6.63 -37.66 6.82
N ILE A 472 -7.85 -37.12 6.95
CA ILE A 472 -8.05 -35.68 7.21
C ILE A 472 -7.46 -35.27 8.56
N PHE A 473 -7.68 -36.06 9.60
CA PHE A 473 -7.08 -35.80 10.92
C PHE A 473 -5.54 -35.85 10.87
N LYS A 474 -4.96 -36.71 10.03
CA LYS A 474 -3.52 -36.78 9.81
C LYS A 474 -2.98 -35.52 9.12
N ILE A 475 -3.52 -35.16 7.95
CA ILE A 475 -2.93 -34.08 7.12
C ILE A 475 -3.13 -32.69 7.71
N LEU A 476 -4.20 -32.48 8.48
CA LEU A 476 -4.49 -31.21 9.14
C LEU A 476 -3.96 -31.17 10.58
N GLU A 477 -3.36 -32.24 11.09
CA GLU A 477 -3.12 -32.43 12.53
C GLU A 477 -4.36 -32.03 13.36
N TYR A 478 -5.52 -32.53 12.93
CA TYR A 478 -6.81 -31.99 13.34
C TYR A 478 -7.17 -32.37 14.78
N GLU A 479 -7.64 -31.40 15.54
CA GLU A 479 -8.07 -31.57 16.92
C GLU A 479 -9.48 -30.99 17.12
N LEU A 480 -10.35 -31.74 17.81
CA LEU A 480 -11.63 -31.23 18.28
C LEU A 480 -11.55 -30.90 19.77
N LEU A 481 -11.80 -29.65 20.13
CA LEU A 481 -11.75 -29.17 21.50
C LEU A 481 -13.14 -29.19 22.14
N PHE A 482 -13.31 -30.04 23.15
CA PHE A 482 -14.50 -30.07 23.98
C PHE A 482 -14.24 -29.38 25.31
N THR A 483 -15.18 -28.54 25.75
CA THR A 483 -15.16 -27.94 27.08
C THR A 483 -16.29 -28.50 27.94
N GLY A 484 -15.96 -28.89 29.16
CA GLY A 484 -16.89 -29.36 30.17
C GLY A 484 -17.12 -28.28 31.24
N THR A 485 -18.34 -28.14 31.74
CA THR A 485 -18.67 -27.23 32.86
C THR A 485 -19.34 -27.97 34.02
N TYR A 486 -18.98 -27.59 35.25
CA TYR A 486 -19.53 -28.16 36.48
C TYR A 486 -20.33 -27.12 37.29
N VAL A 487 -21.56 -26.82 36.86
CA VAL A 487 -22.43 -25.87 37.59
C VAL A 487 -23.48 -26.61 38.44
N LYS A 488 -23.97 -27.78 37.99
CA LYS A 488 -24.92 -28.68 38.73
C LYS A 488 -24.85 -30.15 38.23
N GLU A 489 -24.67 -30.33 36.93
CA GLU A 489 -24.37 -31.61 36.26
C GLU A 489 -23.20 -31.38 35.30
N TYR A 490 -22.36 -32.39 35.09
CA TYR A 490 -21.28 -32.31 34.11
C TYR A 490 -21.88 -32.25 32.69
N SER A 491 -21.71 -31.13 32.01
CA SER A 491 -22.10 -30.96 30.60
C SER A 491 -20.88 -30.64 29.74
N PHE A 492 -20.81 -31.20 28.53
CA PHE A 492 -19.77 -30.89 27.55
C PHE A 492 -20.37 -30.22 26.32
N LYS A 493 -19.56 -29.40 25.65
CA LYS A 493 -19.84 -28.80 24.34
C LYS A 493 -18.57 -28.80 23.48
N LEU A 494 -18.73 -28.86 22.16
CA LEU A 494 -17.65 -28.60 21.22
C LEU A 494 -17.39 -27.08 21.19
N GLU A 495 -16.20 -26.66 21.63
CA GLU A 495 -15.83 -25.25 21.73
C GLU A 495 -15.07 -24.77 20.51
N GLY A 496 -14.34 -25.67 19.85
CA GLY A 496 -13.50 -25.30 18.72
C GLY A 496 -12.92 -26.49 18.00
N MET A 497 -12.32 -26.18 16.86
CA MET A 497 -11.57 -27.09 16.03
C MET A 497 -10.27 -26.39 15.67
N SER A 498 -9.17 -27.12 15.69
CA SER A 498 -7.87 -26.60 15.26
C SER A 498 -7.18 -27.58 14.33
N GLY A 499 -6.39 -27.07 13.41
CA GLY A 499 -5.45 -27.85 12.63
C GLY A 499 -4.15 -27.06 12.47
N SER A 500 -3.08 -27.74 12.07
CA SER A 500 -1.84 -27.08 11.69
C SER A 500 -2.05 -26.28 10.41
N ASN A 501 -1.46 -25.09 10.37
CA ASN A 501 -1.38 -24.34 9.12
C ASN A 501 -0.40 -25.08 8.22
N SER A 502 -0.85 -25.48 7.02
CA SER A 502 -0.01 -26.16 6.04
C SER A 502 -0.02 -25.36 4.74
N PRO A 503 1.15 -25.10 4.12
CA PRO A 503 1.22 -24.40 2.85
C PRO A 503 0.39 -25.06 1.74
N VAL A 504 0.30 -26.39 1.75
CA VAL A 504 -0.48 -27.17 0.77
C VAL A 504 -1.99 -26.95 0.98
N ILE A 505 -2.42 -26.96 2.25
CA ILE A 505 -3.82 -26.74 2.63
C ILE A 505 -4.24 -25.28 2.35
N ASP A 506 -3.39 -24.31 2.67
CA ASP A 506 -3.63 -22.90 2.35
C ASP A 506 -3.76 -22.68 0.84
N PHE A 507 -2.85 -23.26 0.04
CA PHE A 507 -2.91 -23.13 -1.42
C PHE A 507 -4.13 -23.81 -2.05
N LEU A 508 -4.39 -25.09 -1.74
CA LEU A 508 -5.43 -25.85 -2.44
C LEU A 508 -6.84 -25.42 -2.05
N ILE A 509 -7.04 -25.02 -0.79
CA ILE A 509 -8.39 -24.83 -0.24
C ILE A 509 -8.49 -23.63 0.72
N ASN A 510 -7.55 -22.69 0.68
CA ASN A 510 -7.55 -21.44 1.47
C ASN A 510 -7.76 -21.66 2.98
N ASN A 511 -7.16 -22.72 3.55
CA ASN A 511 -7.33 -23.11 4.95
C ASN A 511 -8.80 -23.31 5.39
N VAL A 512 -9.70 -23.65 4.45
CA VAL A 512 -11.05 -24.09 4.80
C VAL A 512 -10.95 -25.42 5.54
N HIS A 513 -11.72 -25.56 6.63
CA HIS A 513 -11.83 -26.78 7.41
C HIS A 513 -13.11 -27.56 7.05
N PRO A 514 -13.22 -28.86 7.40
CA PRO A 514 -14.46 -29.61 7.28
C PRO A 514 -15.67 -28.86 7.87
N ASP A 515 -16.80 -28.86 7.17
CA ASP A 515 -18.03 -28.18 7.58
C ASP A 515 -18.76 -28.96 8.69
N ILE A 516 -18.31 -28.76 9.94
CA ILE A 516 -18.84 -29.45 11.11
C ILE A 516 -19.84 -28.56 11.85
N SER A 517 -21.08 -29.04 11.97
CA SER A 517 -22.14 -28.33 12.69
C SER A 517 -22.00 -28.53 14.21
N PHE A 518 -21.51 -27.51 14.91
CA PHE A 518 -21.32 -27.56 16.36
C PHE A 518 -22.63 -27.84 17.10
N SER A 519 -23.73 -27.22 16.65
CA SER A 519 -25.06 -27.45 17.25
C SER A 519 -25.53 -28.90 17.10
N LYS A 520 -25.22 -29.55 15.97
CA LYS A 520 -25.53 -30.96 15.76
C LYS A 520 -24.68 -31.85 16.65
N VAL A 521 -23.37 -31.59 16.72
CA VAL A 521 -22.43 -32.31 17.59
C VAL A 521 -22.89 -32.23 19.04
N ASP A 522 -23.20 -31.04 19.54
CA ASP A 522 -23.66 -30.81 20.91
C ASP A 522 -25.00 -31.49 21.22
N THR A 523 -25.92 -31.54 20.24
CA THR A 523 -27.21 -32.23 20.39
C THR A 523 -26.99 -33.73 20.58
N ILE A 524 -26.19 -34.35 19.71
CA ILE A 524 -25.87 -35.78 19.80
C ILE A 524 -25.05 -36.09 21.06
N LEU A 525 -24.20 -35.16 21.51
CA LEU A 525 -23.37 -35.33 22.69
C LEU A 525 -24.22 -35.44 23.96
N LYS A 526 -25.28 -34.62 24.08
CA LYS A 526 -26.24 -34.69 25.20
C LYS A 526 -26.98 -36.03 25.28
N GLU A 527 -27.16 -36.71 24.14
CA GLU A 527 -27.84 -38.00 24.04
C GLU A 527 -26.88 -39.20 24.23
N SER A 528 -25.56 -38.96 24.29
CA SER A 528 -24.54 -40.02 24.30
C SER A 528 -23.84 -40.16 25.66
N THR A 529 -24.38 -41.01 26.53
CA THR A 529 -23.81 -41.30 27.86
C THR A 529 -22.39 -41.88 27.79
N GLU A 530 -22.12 -42.74 26.81
CA GLU A 530 -20.81 -43.36 26.58
C GLU A 530 -19.74 -42.31 26.22
N MET A 531 -20.05 -41.40 25.28
CA MET A 531 -19.12 -40.34 24.88
C MET A 531 -18.89 -39.33 26.00
N LEU A 532 -19.94 -38.97 26.75
CA LEU A 532 -19.81 -38.11 27.92
C LEU A 532 -18.92 -38.73 29.00
N SER A 533 -19.00 -40.04 29.23
CA SER A 533 -18.11 -40.74 30.16
C SER A 533 -16.67 -40.72 29.67
N LEU A 534 -16.45 -40.98 28.38
CA LEU A 534 -15.12 -40.96 27.77
C LEU A 534 -14.46 -39.57 27.86
N LEU A 535 -15.21 -38.51 27.57
CA LEU A 535 -14.70 -37.13 27.69
C LEU A 535 -14.34 -36.76 29.12
N LYS A 536 -15.10 -37.25 30.12
CA LYS A 536 -14.76 -37.06 31.55
C LYS A 536 -13.47 -37.77 31.93
N GLU A 537 -13.32 -39.02 31.51
CA GLU A 537 -12.12 -39.82 31.80
C GLU A 537 -10.88 -39.21 31.15
N LYS A 538 -11.03 -38.72 29.91
CA LYS A 538 -9.94 -38.12 29.15
C LYS A 538 -9.61 -36.68 29.57
N SER A 539 -10.54 -35.97 30.20
CA SER A 539 -10.29 -34.60 30.67
C SER A 539 -9.24 -34.59 31.79
N THR A 540 -8.20 -33.78 31.62
CA THR A 540 -7.19 -33.54 32.66
C THR A 540 -7.69 -32.47 33.65
N THR A 541 -7.24 -32.56 34.90
CA THR A 541 -7.73 -31.79 36.07
C THR A 541 -7.73 -30.27 35.87
N LYS A 542 -8.72 -29.62 36.52
CA LYS A 542 -9.01 -28.18 36.60
C LYS A 542 -7.78 -27.26 36.49
N GLU A 543 -7.57 -26.59 35.36
CA GLU A 543 -6.65 -25.45 35.26
C GLU A 543 -7.28 -24.28 34.48
N PHE A 544 -7.56 -23.20 35.25
CA PHE A 544 -7.83 -21.77 34.95
C PHE A 544 -8.50 -21.42 33.59
N ILE A 545 -9.69 -20.81 33.52
CA ILE A 545 -10.17 -19.54 34.12
C ILE A 545 -11.55 -19.76 34.77
N GLY A 546 -11.66 -19.65 36.10
CA GLY A 546 -12.90 -19.93 36.85
C GLY A 546 -13.03 -21.40 37.25
N GLU A 547 -13.45 -21.69 38.48
CA GLU A 547 -13.21 -22.95 39.20
C GLU A 547 -13.87 -24.24 38.64
N ASP A 548 -14.56 -24.23 37.49
CA ASP A 548 -15.42 -25.33 37.05
C ASP A 548 -15.39 -25.68 35.55
N ILE A 549 -14.32 -25.37 34.81
CA ILE A 549 -14.17 -25.75 33.39
C ILE A 549 -13.10 -26.84 33.21
N THR A 550 -13.43 -27.89 32.44
CA THR A 550 -12.47 -28.93 32.00
C THR A 550 -12.31 -28.91 30.49
N MET A 551 -11.11 -29.19 29.97
CA MET A 551 -10.86 -29.30 28.53
C MET A 551 -10.52 -30.74 28.14
N CYS A 552 -11.00 -31.16 26.98
CA CYS A 552 -10.66 -32.45 26.39
C CYS A 552 -10.47 -32.29 24.88
N LYS A 553 -9.38 -32.86 24.35
CA LYS A 553 -9.09 -32.90 22.92
C LYS A 553 -9.35 -34.29 22.36
N ILE A 554 -10.04 -34.35 21.22
CA ILE A 554 -10.13 -35.57 20.40
C ILE A 554 -9.18 -35.40 19.22
N LEU A 555 -8.24 -36.35 19.10
CA LEU A 555 -7.15 -36.40 18.15
C LEU A 555 -7.34 -37.59 17.19
N GLN A 556 -6.49 -37.68 16.18
CA GLN A 556 -6.49 -38.81 15.24
C GLN A 556 -6.46 -40.18 15.94
N SER A 557 -5.64 -40.32 16.99
CA SER A 557 -5.47 -41.58 17.72
C SER A 557 -6.74 -42.07 18.43
N ASP A 558 -7.68 -41.18 18.75
CA ASP A 558 -8.94 -41.53 19.42
C ASP A 558 -9.95 -42.19 18.49
N LEU A 559 -9.77 -42.06 17.17
CA LEU A 559 -10.61 -42.70 16.17
C LEU A 559 -10.43 -44.23 16.15
N ALA A 560 -9.49 -44.77 16.93
CA ALA A 560 -9.42 -46.21 17.22
C ALA A 560 -10.48 -46.67 18.24
N ASN A 561 -11.08 -45.74 19.00
CA ASN A 561 -12.10 -46.06 20.00
C ASN A 561 -13.50 -46.15 19.34
N PRO A 562 -14.19 -47.30 19.42
CA PRO A 562 -15.52 -47.47 18.81
C PRO A 562 -16.57 -46.47 19.29
N ILE A 563 -16.47 -45.97 20.53
CA ILE A 563 -17.38 -44.97 21.09
C ILE A 563 -17.25 -43.65 20.32
N VAL A 564 -16.00 -43.23 20.04
CA VAL A 564 -15.71 -42.00 19.29
C VAL A 564 -16.20 -42.13 17.85
N VAL A 565 -15.92 -43.25 17.19
CA VAL A 565 -16.36 -43.51 15.81
C VAL A 565 -17.88 -43.43 15.69
N LYS A 566 -18.61 -44.16 16.55
CA LYS A 566 -20.08 -44.17 16.55
C LYS A 566 -20.66 -42.78 16.86
N PHE A 567 -20.00 -42.02 17.73
CA PHE A 567 -20.37 -40.63 17.99
C PHE A 567 -20.15 -39.74 16.77
N PHE A 568 -19.01 -39.87 16.08
CA PHE A 568 -18.69 -39.10 14.87
C PHE A 568 -19.64 -39.41 13.71
N GLU A 569 -20.08 -40.67 13.56
CA GLU A 569 -21.09 -41.06 12.57
C GLU A 569 -22.42 -40.35 12.83
N LYS A 570 -22.93 -40.43 14.07
CA LYS A 570 -24.22 -39.82 14.45
C LYS A 570 -24.20 -38.30 14.39
N SER A 571 -23.06 -37.68 14.68
CA SER A 571 -22.86 -36.23 14.66
C SER A 571 -22.51 -35.66 13.27
N LEU A 572 -22.46 -36.52 12.24
CA LEU A 572 -22.10 -36.17 10.85
C LEU A 572 -20.66 -35.68 10.65
N ILE A 573 -19.79 -35.83 11.65
CA ILE A 573 -18.36 -35.51 11.53
C ILE A 573 -17.71 -36.37 10.45
N ILE A 574 -18.00 -37.69 10.42
CA ILE A 574 -17.48 -38.58 9.37
C ILE A 574 -17.92 -38.13 7.98
N SER A 575 -19.18 -37.69 7.84
CA SER A 575 -19.70 -37.20 6.56
C SER A 575 -18.98 -35.93 6.12
N ALA A 576 -18.81 -34.95 7.03
CA ALA A 576 -18.13 -33.69 6.74
C ALA A 576 -16.67 -33.91 6.34
N CYS A 577 -15.93 -34.74 7.08
CA CYS A 577 -14.55 -35.10 6.75
C CYS A 577 -14.45 -35.90 5.45
N SER A 578 -15.42 -36.78 5.14
CA SER A 578 -15.45 -37.52 3.88
C SER A 578 -15.67 -36.61 2.67
N SER A 579 -16.64 -35.70 2.74
CA SER A 579 -16.87 -34.71 1.68
C SER A 579 -15.65 -33.80 1.47
N TYR A 580 -15.01 -33.40 2.56
CA TYR A 580 -13.78 -32.63 2.50
C TYR A 580 -12.62 -33.40 1.85
N TYR A 581 -12.43 -34.67 2.21
CA TYR A 581 -11.46 -35.56 1.57
C TYR A 581 -11.70 -35.69 0.06
N ASP A 582 -12.95 -35.89 -0.35
CA ASP A 582 -13.29 -36.06 -1.77
C ASP A 582 -13.00 -34.77 -2.54
N TYR A 583 -13.38 -33.60 -2.00
CA TYR A 583 -13.04 -32.30 -2.59
C TYR A 583 -11.52 -32.08 -2.69
N PHE A 584 -10.77 -32.40 -1.63
CA PHE A 584 -9.32 -32.27 -1.62
C PHE A 584 -8.65 -33.19 -2.65
N LYS A 585 -9.13 -34.44 -2.78
CA LYS A 585 -8.69 -35.39 -3.80
C LYS A 585 -8.96 -34.88 -5.22
N GLU A 586 -10.14 -34.28 -5.45
CA GLU A 586 -10.49 -33.67 -6.75
C GLU A 586 -9.53 -32.53 -7.11
N GLN A 587 -9.18 -31.65 -6.16
CA GLN A 587 -8.21 -30.57 -6.39
C GLN A 587 -6.83 -31.11 -6.76
N LEU A 588 -6.33 -32.14 -6.06
CA LEU A 588 -5.07 -32.78 -6.41
C LEU A 588 -5.08 -33.36 -7.82
N SER A 589 -6.16 -34.07 -8.19
CA SER A 589 -6.32 -34.63 -9.53
C SER A 589 -6.44 -33.56 -10.62
N PHE A 590 -7.03 -32.41 -10.31
CA PHE A 590 -7.08 -31.27 -11.22
C PHE A 590 -5.67 -30.74 -11.52
N TYR A 591 -4.87 -30.49 -10.49
CA TYR A 591 -3.51 -29.95 -10.67
C TYR A 591 -2.54 -30.94 -11.31
N GLU A 592 -2.70 -32.24 -11.05
CA GLU A 592 -1.91 -33.28 -11.71
C GLU A 592 -2.17 -33.29 -13.22
N LYS A 593 -3.44 -33.21 -13.63
CA LYS A 593 -3.82 -33.08 -15.06
C LYS A 593 -3.33 -31.77 -15.66
N TYR A 594 -3.37 -30.68 -14.89
CA TYR A 594 -2.86 -29.38 -15.32
C TYR A 594 -1.36 -29.44 -15.67
N ILE A 595 -0.54 -30.07 -14.83
CA ILE A 595 0.90 -30.25 -15.11
C ILE A 595 1.10 -31.03 -16.41
N ILE A 596 0.41 -32.16 -16.57
CA ILE A 596 0.50 -32.99 -17.78
C ILE A 596 0.16 -32.14 -19.01
N SER A 597 -0.92 -31.37 -18.96
CA SER A 597 -1.35 -30.54 -20.10
C SER A 597 -0.39 -29.40 -20.43
N GLU A 598 0.29 -28.82 -19.44
CA GLU A 598 1.27 -27.75 -19.67
C GLU A 598 2.59 -28.30 -20.25
N GLN A 599 2.91 -29.56 -19.96
CA GLN A 599 4.12 -30.23 -20.46
C GLN A 599 3.90 -30.93 -21.80
N GLU A 600 2.66 -31.25 -22.16
CA GLU A 600 2.30 -31.90 -23.42
C GLU A 600 2.83 -31.11 -24.63
N GLY A 601 3.56 -31.79 -25.52
CA GLY A 601 4.17 -31.17 -26.70
C GLY A 601 5.35 -30.24 -26.42
N THR A 602 5.79 -30.07 -25.16
CA THR A 602 6.95 -29.23 -24.85
C THR A 602 8.24 -29.81 -25.42
N GLU A 603 8.46 -31.13 -25.30
CA GLU A 603 9.63 -31.80 -25.87
C GLU A 603 9.66 -31.64 -27.40
N ASP A 604 8.53 -31.87 -28.08
CA ASP A 604 8.39 -31.67 -29.53
C ASP A 604 8.71 -30.23 -29.98
N LEU A 605 8.41 -29.23 -29.13
CA LEU A 605 8.71 -27.82 -29.38
C LEU A 605 10.14 -27.41 -28.99
N LEU A 606 10.84 -28.19 -28.17
CA LEU A 606 12.24 -27.96 -27.81
C LEU A 606 13.22 -28.65 -28.78
N ASP A 607 12.76 -29.66 -29.50
CA ASP A 607 13.50 -30.39 -30.53
C ASP A 607 13.58 -29.67 -31.91
N ILE A 608 13.25 -28.36 -31.96
CA ILE A 608 13.42 -27.48 -33.14
C ILE A 608 14.88 -27.06 -33.29
#